data_AF-A0A284RVE2-F1
#
_entry.id   AF-A0A284RVE2-F1
#
_cell.length_a   1.000
_cell.length_b   1.000
_cell.length_c   1.000
_cell.angle_alpha   90.00
_cell.angle_beta   90.00
_cell.angle_gamma   90.00
#
_symmetry.space_group_name_H-M   'P 1'
#
loop_
_entity.id
_entity.type
_entity.pdbx_description
1 polymer ?
#
loop_
_entity_poly.entity_id
_entity_poly.type
_entity_poly.pdbx_seq_one_letter_code
_entity_poly.pdbx_strand_id
1 'polypeptide(L)'
;MAKTFALHKTFVNVNMDTLEEPFPLRMFLTGPGGTGKTHVIKALMAVMKGFNSAHALRFLAPTGSAAALNDGMTIHKAFGLSICDRASKHSMQTVDGKEYFGSSLSDLSRKHLETNFKDIEVLVIDEVSLLQQELLPDIEAGCRYGKDIKQWWFGGMMVIFTGDLYQFPPVQGSAVYSRIKERTTIDKRNLSKRIGRMAWNSMTDVVYLHQQKRMERDPEYAAVVRRLRLRQCNLEDVSLFNERVVKTFTYQCGVDMEGVEAIAVVHMNLLRHSINSYKAMSNCSTEHVITCCARDTIGR
;
A
#
# COMPACT_ATOMS: atom_id res chain seq x y z
N MET A 1 -17.38 -10.61 22.34
CA MET A 1 -17.34 -11.31 21.02
C MET A 1 -18.42 -10.82 20.03
N ALA A 2 -19.12 -9.68 20.25
CA ALA A 2 -20.32 -9.31 19.47
C ALA A 2 -20.20 -8.04 18.59
N LYS A 3 -19.06 -7.33 18.58
CA LYS A 3 -18.94 -6.05 17.83
C LYS A 3 -18.52 -6.23 16.35
N THR A 4 -17.55 -7.10 16.08
CA THR A 4 -17.11 -7.43 14.70
C THR A 4 -18.24 -7.93 13.79
N PHE A 5 -19.29 -8.51 14.37
CA PHE A 5 -20.46 -9.01 13.65
C PHE A 5 -21.45 -7.91 13.24
N ALA A 6 -21.40 -6.72 13.83
CA ALA A 6 -22.34 -5.64 13.55
C ALA A 6 -22.07 -4.97 12.20
N LEU A 7 -20.80 -4.84 11.81
CA LEU A 7 -20.38 -4.31 10.52
C LEU A 7 -20.74 -5.25 9.35
N HIS A 8 -20.87 -6.55 9.59
CA HIS A 8 -21.30 -7.49 8.55
C HIS A 8 -22.82 -7.45 8.30
N LYS A 9 -23.61 -6.99 9.28
CA LYS A 9 -25.08 -6.95 9.23
C LYS A 9 -25.68 -5.66 8.66
N THR A 10 -24.89 -4.62 8.42
CA THR A 10 -25.41 -3.26 8.18
C THR A 10 -25.19 -2.70 6.76
N PHE A 11 -24.48 -3.39 5.86
CA PHE A 11 -24.05 -2.75 4.60
C PHE A 11 -24.87 -3.12 3.36
N VAL A 12 -25.67 -4.19 3.39
CA VAL A 12 -26.63 -4.55 2.34
C VAL A 12 -27.77 -5.34 2.99
N ASN A 13 -29.04 -5.03 2.68
CA ASN A 13 -30.20 -5.88 3.00
C ASN A 13 -30.13 -7.18 2.16
N VAL A 14 -29.21 -8.07 2.50
CA VAL A 14 -29.21 -9.46 2.04
C VAL A 14 -29.87 -10.26 3.14
N ASN A 15 -30.82 -11.13 2.78
CA ASN A 15 -31.43 -12.06 3.72
C ASN A 15 -30.34 -13.05 4.19
N MET A 16 -29.85 -12.89 5.42
CA MET A 16 -28.65 -13.57 5.94
C MET A 16 -28.95 -14.95 6.54
N ASP A 17 -30.21 -15.37 6.59
CA ASP A 17 -30.62 -16.67 7.17
C ASP A 17 -30.16 -17.89 6.36
N THR A 18 -29.59 -17.68 5.16
CA THR A 18 -29.14 -18.74 4.24
C THR A 18 -27.62 -18.79 4.02
N LEU A 19 -26.83 -17.97 4.71
CA LEU A 19 -25.37 -17.97 4.55
C LEU A 19 -24.73 -18.70 5.74
N GLU A 20 -24.08 -19.84 5.48
CA GLU A 20 -23.08 -20.41 6.38
C GLU A 20 -22.14 -19.29 6.85
N GLU A 21 -21.82 -19.22 8.16
CA GLU A 21 -21.19 -18.07 8.81
C GLU A 21 -20.18 -17.34 7.90
N PRO A 22 -20.49 -16.11 7.42
CA PRO A 22 -19.68 -15.51 6.37
C PRO A 22 -18.27 -15.21 6.91
N PHE A 23 -17.27 -15.83 6.28
CA PHE A 23 -15.86 -15.57 6.55
C PHE A 23 -15.58 -14.06 6.41
N PRO A 24 -14.76 -13.45 7.30
CA PRO A 24 -14.41 -12.04 7.18
C PRO A 24 -13.81 -11.73 5.79
N LEU A 25 -14.34 -10.70 5.13
CA LEU A 25 -13.94 -10.27 3.79
C LEU A 25 -12.43 -10.07 3.68
N ARG A 26 -11.77 -10.73 2.73
CA ARG A 26 -10.36 -10.51 2.38
C ARG A 26 -10.27 -10.19 0.90
N MET A 27 -10.32 -8.90 0.60
CA MET A 27 -10.45 -8.38 -0.76
C MET A 27 -9.14 -7.81 -1.29
N PHE A 28 -8.89 -8.00 -2.57
CA PHE A 28 -7.93 -7.24 -3.36
C PHE A 28 -8.64 -6.34 -4.37
N LEU A 29 -8.64 -5.03 -4.11
CA LEU A 29 -9.15 -3.99 -4.99
C LEU A 29 -8.02 -3.49 -5.91
N THR A 30 -8.08 -3.84 -7.19
CA THR A 30 -7.04 -3.51 -8.16
C THR A 30 -7.58 -2.79 -9.39
N GLY A 31 -6.68 -2.30 -10.21
CA GLY A 31 -6.97 -1.58 -11.45
C GLY A 31 -5.88 -0.57 -11.77
N PRO A 32 -5.75 -0.13 -13.03
CA PRO A 32 -4.77 0.86 -13.44
C PRO A 32 -4.76 2.16 -12.60
N GLY A 33 -3.66 2.91 -12.68
CA GLY A 33 -3.61 4.27 -12.11
C GLY A 33 -4.72 5.16 -12.66
N GLY A 34 -5.48 5.83 -11.78
CA GLY A 34 -6.57 6.73 -12.18
C GLY A 34 -7.97 6.10 -12.28
N THR A 35 -8.14 4.81 -11.98
CA THR A 35 -9.46 4.14 -11.99
C THR A 35 -10.33 4.39 -10.77
N GLY A 36 -9.89 5.24 -9.83
CA GLY A 36 -10.69 5.63 -8.67
C GLY A 36 -10.58 4.72 -7.44
N LYS A 37 -9.60 3.81 -7.35
CA LYS A 37 -9.38 2.95 -6.15
C LYS A 37 -9.42 3.74 -4.83
N THR A 38 -8.62 4.81 -4.73
CA THR A 38 -8.59 5.68 -3.55
C THR A 38 -9.94 6.37 -3.30
N HIS A 39 -10.70 6.68 -4.35
CA HIS A 39 -12.04 7.26 -4.21
C HIS A 39 -13.03 6.26 -3.63
N VAL A 40 -12.96 4.98 -4.01
CA VAL A 40 -13.75 3.89 -3.41
C VAL A 40 -13.44 3.76 -1.91
N ILE A 41 -12.17 3.81 -1.53
CA ILE A 41 -11.78 3.79 -0.10
C ILE A 41 -12.30 5.02 0.64
N LYS A 42 -12.20 6.22 0.06
CA LYS A 42 -12.76 7.44 0.65
C LYS A 42 -14.27 7.36 0.84
N ALA A 43 -15.00 6.78 -0.12
CA ALA A 43 -16.43 6.53 0.00
C ALA A 43 -16.72 5.57 1.16
N LEU A 44 -15.96 4.46 1.28
CA LEU A 44 -16.08 3.55 2.43
C LEU A 44 -15.84 4.27 3.76
N MET A 45 -14.78 5.08 3.86
CA MET A 45 -14.50 5.88 5.06
C MET A 45 -15.64 6.85 5.41
N ALA A 46 -16.23 7.48 4.39
CA ALA A 46 -17.38 8.38 4.57
C ALA A 46 -18.63 7.64 5.07
N VAL A 47 -18.92 6.45 4.52
CA VAL A 47 -20.02 5.60 4.99
C VAL A 47 -19.78 5.18 6.45
N MET A 48 -18.60 4.68 6.77
CA MET A 48 -18.22 4.30 8.15
C MET A 48 -18.38 5.46 9.13
N LYS A 49 -18.00 6.68 8.71
CA LYS A 49 -18.19 7.90 9.49
C LYS A 49 -19.67 8.22 9.71
N GLY A 50 -20.51 8.08 8.69
CA GLY A 50 -21.96 8.27 8.80
C GLY A 50 -22.62 7.36 9.84
N PHE A 51 -22.09 6.15 10.01
CA PHE A 51 -22.51 5.18 11.04
C PHE A 51 -21.74 5.28 12.36
N ASN A 52 -21.03 6.38 12.62
CA ASN A 52 -20.22 6.58 13.83
C ASN A 52 -19.18 5.46 14.09
N SER A 53 -18.75 4.79 13.02
CA SER A 53 -17.85 3.62 13.05
C SER A 53 -16.49 3.91 12.41
N ALA A 54 -16.15 5.20 12.21
CA ALA A 54 -14.87 5.60 11.64
C ALA A 54 -13.65 5.06 12.42
N HIS A 55 -13.79 4.89 13.74
CA HIS A 55 -12.73 4.36 14.62
C HIS A 55 -12.41 2.88 14.34
N ALA A 56 -13.33 2.13 13.74
CA ALA A 56 -13.16 0.71 13.43
C ALA A 56 -12.41 0.47 12.11
N LEU A 57 -12.14 1.52 11.31
CA LEU A 57 -11.38 1.42 10.07
C LEU A 57 -9.97 1.97 10.25
N ARG A 58 -8.97 1.19 9.83
CA ARG A 58 -7.57 1.62 9.76
C ARG A 58 -7.06 1.65 8.33
N PHE A 59 -6.61 2.81 7.86
CA PHE A 59 -5.94 2.97 6.57
C PHE A 59 -4.43 2.96 6.73
N LEU A 60 -3.76 2.03 6.05
CA LEU A 60 -2.31 1.85 6.05
C LEU A 60 -1.74 1.92 4.64
N ALA A 61 -0.49 2.37 4.53
CA ALA A 61 0.29 2.26 3.30
C ALA A 61 1.78 2.00 3.58
N PRO A 62 2.55 1.44 2.64
CA PRO A 62 4.01 1.26 2.78
C PRO A 62 4.80 2.57 2.88
N THR A 63 4.34 3.65 2.26
CA THR A 63 5.03 4.95 2.22
C THR A 63 4.27 6.04 2.96
N GLY A 64 5.01 7.01 3.53
CA GLY A 64 4.40 8.13 4.26
C GLY A 64 3.52 9.01 3.37
N SER A 65 3.93 9.24 2.12
CA SER A 65 3.15 10.01 1.16
C SER A 65 1.83 9.34 0.81
N ALA A 66 1.82 8.02 0.59
CA ALA A 66 0.58 7.28 0.33
C ALA A 66 -0.33 7.22 1.58
N ALA A 67 0.26 7.04 2.77
CA ALA A 67 -0.49 7.04 4.02
C ALA A 67 -1.16 8.39 4.29
N ALA A 68 -0.46 9.49 4.02
CA ALA A 68 -0.95 10.85 4.23
C ALA A 68 -2.16 11.22 3.36
N LEU A 69 -2.36 10.56 2.20
CA LEU A 69 -3.48 10.87 1.29
C LEU A 69 -4.87 10.62 1.90
N ASN A 70 -4.96 9.79 2.94
CA ASN A 70 -6.21 9.42 3.62
C ASN A 70 -6.07 9.50 5.14
N ASP A 71 -5.24 10.42 5.66
CA ASP A 71 -4.98 10.60 7.10
C ASP A 71 -4.61 9.27 7.82
N GLY A 72 -3.96 8.38 7.08
CA GLY A 72 -3.55 7.08 7.56
C GLY A 72 -2.18 7.10 8.22
N MET A 73 -1.61 5.91 8.37
CA MET A 73 -0.25 5.76 8.87
C MET A 73 0.53 4.71 8.08
N THR A 74 1.85 4.75 8.19
CA THR A 74 2.66 3.71 7.57
C THR A 74 2.44 2.37 8.27
N ILE A 75 2.57 1.28 7.51
CA ILE A 75 2.49 -0.09 8.05
C ILE A 75 3.49 -0.27 9.20
N HIS A 76 4.73 0.20 9.03
CA HIS A 76 5.76 0.10 10.07
C HIS A 76 5.36 0.79 11.36
N LYS A 77 4.76 1.99 11.28
CA LYS A 77 4.29 2.72 12.46
C LYS A 77 3.10 2.02 13.11
N ALA A 78 2.14 1.54 12.33
CA ALA A 78 0.96 0.86 12.84
C ALA A 78 1.32 -0.39 13.66
N PHE A 79 2.23 -1.20 13.14
CA PHE A 79 2.61 -2.47 13.76
C PHE A 79 3.84 -2.37 14.67
N GLY A 80 4.43 -1.19 14.86
CA GLY A 80 5.63 -1.00 15.69
C GLY A 80 6.88 -1.71 15.14
N LEU A 81 6.98 -1.83 13.81
CA LEU A 81 8.03 -2.61 13.15
C LEU A 81 9.27 -1.76 12.89
N SER A 82 10.42 -2.27 13.35
CA SER A 82 11.75 -1.71 13.05
C SER A 82 12.16 -2.01 11.61
N ILE A 83 12.73 -1.02 10.90
CA ILE A 83 13.13 -1.17 9.49
C ILE A 83 14.37 -2.08 9.33
N CYS A 84 15.26 -2.12 10.33
CA CYS A 84 16.62 -2.67 10.20
C CYS A 84 16.77 -4.17 10.50
N ASP A 85 15.94 -4.80 11.35
CA ASP A 85 16.17 -6.17 11.83
C ASP A 85 14.95 -7.09 11.65
N ARG A 86 14.77 -7.62 10.43
CA ARG A 86 13.61 -8.47 10.09
C ARG A 86 13.93 -9.97 10.02
N ALA A 87 15.17 -10.36 9.72
CA ALA A 87 15.52 -11.77 9.57
C ALA A 87 15.70 -12.52 10.90
N SER A 88 15.99 -11.83 12.01
CA SER A 88 16.38 -12.44 13.29
C SER A 88 15.23 -12.65 14.29
N LYS A 89 14.06 -12.03 14.08
CA LYS A 89 12.99 -11.98 15.09
C LYS A 89 11.93 -13.06 14.98
N HIS A 90 11.90 -13.86 13.91
CA HIS A 90 10.90 -14.91 13.78
C HIS A 90 11.31 -16.21 14.49
N SER A 91 10.38 -16.74 15.28
CA SER A 91 10.47 -18.04 15.91
C SER A 91 9.16 -18.81 15.73
N MET A 92 9.27 -20.13 15.79
CA MET A 92 8.12 -21.00 15.90
C MET A 92 7.62 -20.94 17.34
N GLN A 93 6.34 -20.70 17.53
CA GLN A 93 5.69 -20.63 18.83
C GLN A 93 4.62 -21.71 18.89
N THR A 94 4.63 -22.50 19.95
CA THR A 94 3.61 -23.53 20.19
C THR A 94 2.60 -22.98 21.19
N VAL A 95 1.34 -22.88 20.77
CA VAL A 95 0.22 -22.48 21.63
C VAL A 95 -0.89 -23.51 21.43
N ASP A 96 -1.38 -24.09 22.52
CA ASP A 96 -2.44 -25.12 22.51
C ASP A 96 -2.17 -26.29 21.54
N GLY A 97 -0.90 -26.72 21.48
CA GLY A 97 -0.46 -27.83 20.62
C GLY A 97 -0.38 -27.50 19.12
N LYS A 98 -0.61 -26.26 18.71
CA LYS A 98 -0.48 -25.79 17.32
C LYS A 98 0.73 -24.87 17.16
N GLU A 99 1.51 -25.10 16.11
CA GLU A 99 2.68 -24.28 15.78
C GLU A 99 2.29 -23.07 14.94
N TYR A 100 2.67 -21.90 15.41
CA TYR A 100 2.50 -20.61 14.74
C TYR A 100 3.88 -20.00 14.52
N PHE A 101 4.15 -19.55 13.31
CA PHE A 101 5.35 -18.78 13.03
C PHE A 101 5.05 -17.29 13.21
N GLY A 102 5.75 -16.65 14.13
CA GLY A 102 5.53 -15.25 14.47
C GLY A 102 6.82 -14.56 14.88
N SER A 103 6.82 -13.23 14.82
CA SER A 103 7.89 -12.44 15.43
C SER A 103 7.83 -12.55 16.96
N SER A 104 8.98 -12.71 17.61
CA SER A 104 9.12 -12.53 19.05
C SER A 104 8.94 -11.04 19.34
N LEU A 105 7.72 -10.67 19.74
CA LEU A 105 7.36 -9.30 20.08
C LEU A 105 7.73 -9.02 21.54
N SER A 106 8.33 -7.86 21.80
CA SER A 106 8.50 -7.37 23.16
C SER A 106 7.14 -7.02 23.80
N ASP A 107 7.06 -7.01 25.13
CA ASP A 107 5.81 -6.69 25.83
C ASP A 107 5.26 -5.30 25.50
N LEU A 108 6.15 -4.33 25.28
CA LEU A 108 5.78 -3.00 24.78
C LEU A 108 5.14 -3.06 23.39
N SER A 109 5.67 -3.90 22.50
CA SER A 109 5.11 -4.09 21.16
C SER A 109 3.74 -4.77 21.21
N ARG A 110 3.56 -5.73 22.13
CA ARG A 110 2.25 -6.39 22.35
C ARG A 110 1.19 -5.40 22.81
N LYS A 111 1.49 -4.62 23.86
CA LYS A 111 0.55 -3.60 24.37
C LYS A 111 0.21 -2.54 23.32
N HIS A 112 1.17 -2.15 22.49
CA HIS A 112 0.95 -1.24 21.35
C HIS A 112 -0.04 -1.84 20.34
N LEU A 113 0.14 -3.11 19.95
CA LEU A 113 -0.74 -3.78 19.00
C LEU A 113 -2.15 -3.96 19.56
N GLU A 114 -2.27 -4.47 20.78
CA GLU A 114 -3.56 -4.62 21.47
C GLU A 114 -4.31 -3.29 21.52
N THR A 115 -3.65 -2.22 21.95
CA THR A 115 -4.29 -0.90 22.05
C THR A 115 -4.73 -0.36 20.69
N ASN A 116 -3.92 -0.55 19.63
CA ASN A 116 -4.20 0.04 18.31
C ASN A 116 -5.18 -0.76 17.44
N PHE A 117 -5.29 -2.08 17.68
CA PHE A 117 -6.05 -3.00 16.82
C PHE A 117 -7.26 -3.64 17.50
N LYS A 118 -7.40 -3.59 18.84
CA LYS A 118 -8.53 -4.22 19.56
C LYS A 118 -9.90 -3.86 18.97
N ASP A 119 -10.13 -2.57 18.71
CA ASP A 119 -11.41 -2.06 18.20
C ASP A 119 -11.43 -1.89 16.67
N ILE A 120 -10.39 -2.33 15.96
CA ILE A 120 -10.35 -2.29 14.49
C ILE A 120 -11.08 -3.51 13.92
N GLU A 121 -11.93 -3.25 12.94
CA GLU A 121 -12.73 -4.27 12.23
C GLU A 121 -12.43 -4.29 10.73
N VAL A 122 -12.03 -3.15 10.16
CA VAL A 122 -11.65 -3.00 8.74
C VAL A 122 -10.22 -2.49 8.63
N LEU A 123 -9.36 -3.25 7.94
CA LEU A 123 -7.98 -2.89 7.66
C LEU A 123 -7.79 -2.66 6.15
N VAL A 124 -7.49 -1.43 5.76
CA VAL A 124 -7.15 -1.08 4.38
C VAL A 124 -5.64 -0.96 4.26
N ILE A 125 -5.04 -1.63 3.28
CA ILE A 125 -3.61 -1.54 2.96
C ILE A 125 -3.47 -1.11 1.50
N ASP A 126 -3.12 0.15 1.27
CA ASP A 126 -2.93 0.72 -0.06
C ASP A 126 -1.50 0.59 -0.58
N GLU A 127 -1.33 0.76 -1.88
CA GLU A 127 -0.07 0.56 -2.60
C GLU A 127 0.57 -0.81 -2.36
N VAL A 128 -0.24 -1.87 -2.42
CA VAL A 128 0.20 -3.26 -2.19
C VAL A 128 1.30 -3.74 -3.15
N SER A 129 1.49 -3.06 -4.29
CA SER A 129 2.61 -3.37 -5.20
C SER A 129 3.98 -3.18 -4.53
N LEU A 130 4.07 -2.27 -3.56
CA LEU A 130 5.26 -1.99 -2.76
C LEU A 130 5.41 -2.94 -1.55
N LEU A 131 4.47 -3.85 -1.33
CA LEU A 131 4.47 -4.72 -0.16
C LEU A 131 5.40 -5.94 -0.36
N GLN A 132 6.27 -6.16 0.63
CA GLN A 132 7.22 -7.27 0.65
C GLN A 132 6.59 -8.56 1.20
N GLN A 133 7.02 -9.70 0.67
CA GLN A 133 6.63 -11.03 1.17
C GLN A 133 7.04 -11.24 2.62
N GLU A 134 8.17 -10.68 3.03
CA GLU A 134 8.68 -10.80 4.40
C GLU A 134 7.95 -9.89 5.38
N LEU A 135 7.24 -8.86 4.92
CA LEU A 135 6.51 -7.92 5.79
C LEU A 135 5.08 -8.39 6.08
N LEU A 136 4.44 -9.07 5.13
CA LEU A 136 3.07 -9.54 5.32
C LEU A 136 2.89 -10.52 6.50
N PRO A 137 3.81 -11.45 6.82
CA PRO A 137 3.73 -12.27 8.03
C PRO A 137 3.70 -11.46 9.32
N ASP A 138 4.47 -10.38 9.40
CA ASP A 138 4.48 -9.50 10.57
C ASP A 138 3.17 -8.73 10.71
N ILE A 139 2.60 -8.24 9.60
CA ILE A 139 1.27 -7.62 9.57
C ILE A 139 0.23 -8.63 10.06
N GLU A 140 0.25 -9.83 9.49
CA GLU A 140 -0.71 -10.88 9.74
C GLU A 140 -0.68 -11.35 11.19
N ALA A 141 0.51 -11.66 11.70
CA ALA A 141 0.72 -12.01 13.10
C ALA A 141 0.33 -10.85 14.02
N GLY A 142 0.75 -9.62 13.69
CA GLY A 142 0.41 -8.42 14.45
C GLY A 142 -1.09 -8.19 14.56
N CYS A 143 -1.85 -8.50 13.51
CA CYS A 143 -3.31 -8.47 13.52
C CYS A 143 -3.90 -9.53 14.46
N ARG A 144 -3.42 -10.77 14.42
CA ARG A 144 -3.87 -11.84 15.34
C ARG A 144 -3.60 -11.48 16.79
N TYR A 145 -2.41 -10.95 17.07
CA TYR A 145 -2.06 -10.48 18.41
C TYR A 145 -2.93 -9.31 18.85
N GLY A 146 -3.06 -8.27 18.02
CA GLY A 146 -3.84 -7.09 18.37
C GLY A 146 -5.34 -7.36 18.60
N LYS A 147 -5.88 -8.40 17.95
CA LYS A 147 -7.28 -8.85 18.14
C LYS A 147 -7.44 -9.93 19.21
N ASP A 148 -6.35 -10.54 19.68
CA ASP A 148 -6.34 -11.77 20.47
C ASP A 148 -7.16 -12.92 19.82
N ILE A 149 -7.00 -13.07 18.50
CA ILE A 149 -7.69 -14.08 17.68
C ILE A 149 -6.64 -14.78 16.81
N LYS A 150 -6.22 -15.99 17.21
CA LYS A 150 -5.08 -16.71 16.59
C LYS A 150 -5.48 -17.66 15.45
N GLN A 151 -6.75 -18.04 15.43
CA GLN A 151 -7.31 -19.07 14.54
C GLN A 151 -7.75 -18.53 13.18
N TRP A 152 -7.95 -17.22 13.06
CA TRP A 152 -8.35 -16.56 11.82
C TRP A 152 -7.21 -15.73 11.24
N TRP A 153 -7.07 -15.74 9.91
CA TRP A 153 -6.18 -14.82 9.20
C TRP A 153 -6.48 -13.37 9.61
N PHE A 154 -5.43 -12.59 9.83
CA PHE A 154 -5.52 -11.18 10.24
C PHE A 154 -6.41 -10.95 11.49
N GLY A 155 -6.51 -11.92 12.39
CA GLY A 155 -7.32 -11.80 13.60
C GLY A 155 -8.82 -11.65 13.32
N GLY A 156 -9.29 -12.13 12.16
CA GLY A 156 -10.71 -12.07 11.77
C GLY A 156 -11.20 -10.69 11.35
N MET A 157 -10.30 -9.73 11.11
CA MET A 157 -10.66 -8.43 10.52
C MET A 157 -11.02 -8.58 9.04
N MET A 158 -11.87 -7.67 8.55
CA MET A 158 -12.00 -7.45 7.12
C MET A 158 -10.74 -6.77 6.61
N VAL A 159 -10.13 -7.29 5.55
CA VAL A 159 -8.89 -6.75 4.98
C VAL A 159 -9.10 -6.40 3.52
N ILE A 160 -8.77 -5.16 3.16
CA ILE A 160 -8.84 -4.66 1.79
C ILE A 160 -7.44 -4.22 1.37
N PHE A 161 -6.80 -5.01 0.51
CA PHE A 161 -5.59 -4.58 -0.18
C PHE A 161 -5.98 -3.76 -1.40
N THR A 162 -5.35 -2.60 -1.60
CA THR A 162 -5.50 -1.81 -2.83
C THR A 162 -4.16 -1.54 -3.49
N GLY A 163 -4.16 -1.50 -4.81
CA GLY A 163 -3.00 -1.12 -5.60
C GLY A 163 -3.04 -1.65 -7.02
N ASP A 164 -1.96 -1.38 -7.76
CA ASP A 164 -1.75 -1.87 -9.12
C ASP A 164 -0.42 -2.61 -9.20
N LEU A 165 -0.46 -3.93 -9.40
CA LEU A 165 0.75 -4.77 -9.40
C LEU A 165 1.70 -4.50 -10.59
N TYR A 166 1.27 -3.68 -11.56
CA TYR A 166 2.09 -3.21 -12.67
C TYR A 166 2.88 -1.93 -12.33
N GLN A 167 2.64 -1.32 -11.16
CA GLN A 167 3.45 -0.22 -10.65
C GLN A 167 4.77 -0.74 -10.06
N PHE A 168 5.48 0.13 -9.33
CA PHE A 168 6.76 -0.21 -8.74
C PHE A 168 6.66 -1.42 -7.80
N PRO A 169 7.58 -2.40 -7.93
CA PRO A 169 7.77 -3.43 -6.92
C PRO A 169 8.39 -2.83 -5.65
N PRO A 170 8.45 -3.57 -4.53
CA PRO A 170 9.18 -3.12 -3.35
C PRO A 170 10.66 -2.82 -3.70
N VAL A 171 11.23 -1.79 -3.05
CA VAL A 171 12.62 -1.34 -3.27
C VAL A 171 13.65 -2.44 -2.92
N GLN A 172 13.33 -3.26 -1.92
CA GLN A 172 14.14 -4.40 -1.50
C GLN A 172 13.26 -5.63 -1.30
N GLY A 173 13.83 -6.83 -1.30
CA GLY A 173 13.09 -8.06 -1.04
C GLY A 173 12.21 -8.51 -2.21
N SER A 174 11.27 -9.43 -1.95
CA SER A 174 10.39 -10.00 -2.96
C SER A 174 8.98 -9.43 -2.82
N ALA A 175 8.35 -9.04 -3.93
CA ALA A 175 6.97 -8.53 -3.91
C ALA A 175 6.00 -9.62 -3.46
N VAL A 176 4.94 -9.25 -2.74
CA VAL A 176 3.97 -10.22 -2.17
C VAL A 176 3.38 -11.18 -3.21
N TYR A 177 3.22 -10.70 -4.45
CA TYR A 177 2.70 -11.45 -5.60
C TYR A 177 3.77 -12.29 -6.34
N SER A 178 5.03 -12.25 -5.92
CA SER A 178 6.10 -13.03 -6.53
C SER A 178 5.96 -14.53 -6.24
N ARG A 179 6.35 -15.38 -7.18
CA ARG A 179 6.40 -16.83 -6.94
C ARG A 179 7.54 -17.18 -5.99
N ILE A 180 7.29 -18.11 -5.09
CA ILE A 180 8.34 -18.70 -4.25
C ILE A 180 8.96 -19.86 -5.03
N LYS A 181 10.29 -19.89 -5.13
CA LYS A 181 11.00 -20.98 -5.80
C LYS A 181 10.84 -22.27 -4.98
N GLU A 182 10.56 -23.39 -5.66
CA GLU A 182 10.27 -24.67 -5.00
C GLU A 182 11.47 -25.24 -4.24
N ARG A 183 12.69 -25.10 -4.79
CA ARG A 183 13.95 -25.66 -4.25
C ARG A 183 14.76 -24.66 -3.42
N THR A 184 14.14 -23.98 -2.47
CA THR A 184 14.86 -23.12 -1.52
C THR A 184 15.20 -23.89 -0.25
N THR A 185 16.40 -23.69 0.28
CA THR A 185 16.79 -24.12 1.63
C THR A 185 15.74 -23.68 2.66
N ILE A 186 15.40 -24.58 3.59
CA ILE A 186 14.51 -24.26 4.72
C ILE A 186 15.32 -23.41 5.69
N ASP A 187 15.29 -22.10 5.47
CA ASP A 187 15.77 -21.09 6.41
C ASP A 187 14.60 -20.23 6.90
N LYS A 188 14.81 -19.50 7.99
CA LYS A 188 13.79 -18.64 8.61
C LYS A 188 13.23 -17.60 7.63
N ARG A 189 14.05 -17.12 6.71
CA ARG A 189 13.66 -16.09 5.75
C ARG A 189 12.74 -16.65 4.67
N ASN A 190 13.04 -17.83 4.13
CA ASN A 190 12.20 -18.51 3.16
C ASN A 190 10.89 -18.98 3.80
N LEU A 191 10.90 -19.38 5.07
CA LEU A 191 9.67 -19.67 5.81
C LEU A 191 8.78 -18.43 5.97
N SER A 192 9.37 -17.29 6.38
CA SER A 192 8.66 -16.01 6.44
C SER A 192 8.02 -15.64 5.10
N LYS A 193 8.78 -15.73 3.99
CA LYS A 193 8.22 -15.52 2.63
C LYS A 193 7.04 -16.44 2.31
N ARG A 194 7.15 -17.73 2.66
CA ARG A 194 6.09 -18.74 2.43
C ARG A 194 4.81 -18.38 3.16
N ILE A 195 4.92 -17.97 4.42
CA ILE A 195 3.77 -17.54 5.21
C ILE A 195 3.17 -16.26 4.63
N GLY A 196 4.00 -15.31 4.22
CA GLY A 196 3.53 -14.07 3.59
C GLY A 196 2.77 -14.38 2.30
N ARG A 197 3.27 -15.34 1.52
CA ARG A 197 2.57 -15.80 0.31
C ARG A 197 1.27 -16.55 0.63
N MET A 198 1.22 -17.34 1.70
CA MET A 198 -0.01 -18.00 2.16
C MET A 198 -1.05 -16.98 2.63
N ALA A 199 -0.63 -15.98 3.41
CA ALA A 199 -1.47 -14.86 3.81
C ALA A 199 -2.01 -14.12 2.59
N TRP A 200 -1.18 -13.88 1.57
CA TRP A 200 -1.61 -13.27 0.31
C TRP A 200 -2.59 -14.14 -0.49
N ASN A 201 -2.40 -15.45 -0.48
CA ASN A 201 -3.31 -16.39 -1.12
C ASN A 201 -4.59 -16.63 -0.31
N SER A 202 -4.69 -16.13 0.92
CA SER A 202 -5.91 -16.24 1.73
C SER A 202 -7.03 -15.31 1.26
N MET A 203 -6.73 -14.37 0.35
CA MET A 203 -7.69 -13.46 -0.27
C MET A 203 -8.78 -14.24 -0.98
N THR A 204 -10.02 -13.87 -0.70
CA THR A 204 -11.22 -14.52 -1.23
C THR A 204 -11.78 -13.79 -2.44
N ASP A 205 -11.66 -12.46 -2.44
CA ASP A 205 -12.34 -11.60 -3.40
C ASP A 205 -11.34 -10.72 -4.15
N VAL A 206 -11.48 -10.64 -5.46
CA VAL A 206 -10.68 -9.74 -6.30
C VAL A 206 -11.63 -8.84 -7.08
N VAL A 207 -11.55 -7.54 -6.83
CA VAL A 207 -12.33 -6.53 -7.54
C VAL A 207 -11.40 -5.75 -8.47
N TYR A 208 -11.67 -5.78 -9.76
CA TYR A 208 -10.89 -5.05 -10.76
C TYR A 208 -11.66 -3.84 -11.27
N LEU A 209 -11.12 -2.64 -11.07
CA LEU A 209 -11.65 -1.41 -11.66
C LEU A 209 -11.06 -1.19 -13.05
N HIS A 210 -11.91 -1.25 -14.07
CA HIS A 210 -11.50 -1.15 -15.49
C HIS A 210 -11.56 0.27 -16.05
N GLN A 211 -12.45 1.13 -15.54
CA GLN A 211 -12.73 2.43 -16.13
C GLN A 211 -11.69 3.48 -15.70
N GLN A 212 -11.02 4.09 -16.68
CA GLN A 212 -10.08 5.19 -16.44
C GLN A 212 -10.86 6.49 -16.23
N LYS A 213 -10.69 7.12 -15.06
CA LYS A 213 -11.34 8.40 -14.71
C LYS A 213 -10.39 9.59 -14.77
N ARG A 214 -9.09 9.38 -14.56
CA ARG A 214 -8.09 10.47 -14.58
C ARG A 214 -7.91 11.09 -15.96
N MET A 215 -7.99 10.26 -17.00
CA MET A 215 -7.71 10.63 -18.40
C MET A 215 -8.98 10.49 -19.25
N GLU A 216 -10.17 10.67 -18.67
CA GLU A 216 -11.45 10.49 -19.39
C GLU A 216 -11.61 11.47 -20.55
N ARG A 217 -10.99 12.65 -20.45
CA ARG A 217 -10.97 13.68 -21.51
C ARG A 217 -9.88 13.47 -22.57
N ASP A 218 -9.02 12.48 -22.40
CA ASP A 218 -7.92 12.17 -23.32
C ASP A 218 -7.82 10.65 -23.54
N PRO A 219 -8.73 10.08 -24.36
CA PRO A 219 -8.81 8.64 -24.58
C PRO A 219 -7.60 8.09 -25.33
N GLU A 220 -6.97 8.90 -26.17
CA GLU A 220 -5.75 8.53 -26.91
C GLU A 220 -4.58 8.32 -25.94
N TYR A 221 -4.31 9.32 -25.08
CA TYR A 221 -3.27 9.20 -24.06
C TYR A 221 -3.57 8.08 -23.06
N ALA A 222 -4.83 7.89 -22.68
CA ALA A 222 -5.25 6.78 -21.83
C ALA A 222 -4.93 5.41 -22.44
N ALA A 223 -5.09 5.27 -23.77
CA ALA A 223 -4.74 4.04 -24.49
C ALA A 223 -3.23 3.79 -24.51
N VAL A 224 -2.43 4.84 -24.77
CA VAL A 224 -0.96 4.77 -24.73
C VAL A 224 -0.45 4.36 -23.35
N VAL A 225 -0.93 5.00 -22.28
CA VAL A 225 -0.53 4.68 -20.90
C VAL A 225 -0.95 3.26 -20.51
N ARG A 226 -2.08 2.77 -21.02
CA ARG A 226 -2.51 1.38 -20.81
C ARG A 226 -1.55 0.39 -21.49
N ARG A 227 -1.14 0.65 -22.74
CA ARG A 227 -0.14 -0.16 -23.44
C ARG A 227 1.21 -0.12 -22.73
N LEU A 228 1.64 1.06 -22.28
CA LEU A 228 2.86 1.23 -21.48
C LEU A 228 2.83 0.39 -20.20
N ARG A 229 1.73 0.45 -19.45
CA ARG A 229 1.51 -0.38 -18.26
C ARG A 229 1.67 -1.87 -18.55
N LEU A 230 1.16 -2.34 -19.69
CA LEU A 230 1.21 -3.75 -20.10
C LEU A 230 2.51 -4.13 -20.83
N ARG A 231 3.44 -3.18 -21.03
CA ARG A 231 4.66 -3.35 -21.83
C ARG A 231 4.37 -3.72 -23.29
N GLN A 232 3.35 -3.09 -23.87
CA GLN A 232 2.86 -3.31 -25.23
C GLN A 232 2.94 -2.02 -26.07
N CYS A 233 3.87 -1.12 -25.76
CA CYS A 233 4.04 0.10 -26.55
C CYS A 233 4.48 -0.22 -27.98
N ASN A 234 3.92 0.51 -28.94
CA ASN A 234 4.34 0.49 -30.35
C ASN A 234 5.14 1.77 -30.71
N LEU A 235 5.55 1.91 -31.97
CA LEU A 235 6.30 3.09 -32.42
C LEU A 235 5.45 4.38 -32.41
N GLU A 236 4.14 4.27 -32.63
CA GLU A 236 3.21 5.40 -32.58
C GLU A 236 3.11 5.97 -31.15
N ASP A 237 3.08 5.10 -30.14
CA ASP A 237 3.11 5.47 -28.73
C ASP A 237 4.37 6.29 -28.39
N VAL A 238 5.53 5.87 -28.93
CA VAL A 238 6.80 6.56 -28.73
C VAL A 238 6.78 7.94 -29.40
N SER A 239 6.27 8.03 -30.63
CA SER A 239 6.10 9.31 -31.33
C SER A 239 5.21 10.27 -30.51
N LEU A 240 4.07 9.78 -30.01
CA LEU A 240 3.14 10.57 -29.19
C LEU A 240 3.78 11.06 -27.87
N PHE A 241 4.68 10.29 -27.26
CA PHE A 241 5.44 10.77 -26.09
C PHE A 241 6.51 11.80 -26.47
N ASN A 242 7.18 11.62 -27.60
CA ASN A 242 8.23 12.52 -28.07
C ASN A 242 7.70 13.90 -28.47
N GLU A 243 6.45 13.99 -28.93
CA GLU A 243 5.77 15.27 -29.16
C GLU A 243 5.59 16.11 -27.87
N ARG A 244 5.69 15.48 -26.69
CA ARG A 244 5.52 16.14 -25.39
C ARG A 244 6.85 16.43 -24.67
N VAL A 245 7.96 16.35 -25.38
CA VAL A 245 9.29 16.65 -24.83
C VAL A 245 9.46 18.16 -24.74
N VAL A 246 9.98 18.64 -23.60
CA VAL A 246 10.23 20.08 -23.38
C VAL A 246 11.26 20.60 -24.37
N LYS A 247 11.03 21.81 -24.88
CA LYS A 247 11.98 22.51 -25.75
C LYS A 247 13.31 22.72 -25.03
N THR A 248 14.41 22.32 -25.65
CA THR A 248 15.77 22.55 -25.14
C THR A 248 16.65 23.16 -26.22
N PHE A 249 17.85 23.62 -25.86
CA PHE A 249 18.81 24.13 -26.85
C PHE A 249 19.10 23.11 -27.96
N THR A 250 19.15 21.82 -27.60
CA THR A 250 19.41 20.71 -28.54
C THR A 250 18.14 20.15 -29.19
N TYR A 251 16.94 20.49 -28.69
CA TYR A 251 15.66 20.06 -29.23
C TYR A 251 14.67 21.22 -29.33
N GLN A 252 14.75 21.95 -30.44
CA GLN A 252 13.98 23.19 -30.66
C GLN A 252 12.49 22.95 -30.98
N CYS A 253 12.12 21.74 -31.40
CA CYS A 253 10.74 21.38 -31.74
C CYS A 253 9.89 20.96 -30.52
N GLY A 254 10.43 21.05 -29.31
CA GLY A 254 9.73 20.65 -28.09
C GLY A 254 8.68 21.65 -27.63
N VAL A 255 7.94 21.26 -26.59
CA VAL A 255 6.92 22.09 -25.94
C VAL A 255 7.59 23.20 -25.15
N ASP A 256 7.18 24.44 -25.42
CA ASP A 256 7.60 25.58 -24.64
C ASP A 256 6.89 25.57 -23.28
N MET A 257 7.67 25.62 -22.21
CA MET A 257 7.18 25.57 -20.83
C MET A 257 7.45 26.89 -20.09
N GLU A 258 7.81 27.97 -20.81
CA GLU A 258 7.98 29.29 -20.22
C GLU A 258 6.68 29.76 -19.54
N GLY A 259 6.79 30.22 -18.29
CA GLY A 259 5.66 30.65 -17.48
C GLY A 259 4.75 29.54 -16.96
N VAL A 260 5.03 28.27 -17.26
CA VAL A 260 4.24 27.12 -16.79
C VAL A 260 4.75 26.63 -15.44
N GLU A 261 3.92 26.71 -14.41
CA GLU A 261 4.24 26.11 -13.11
C GLU A 261 4.06 24.58 -13.17
N ALA A 262 5.18 23.87 -13.24
CA ALA A 262 5.19 22.40 -13.37
C ALA A 262 5.88 21.70 -12.19
N ILE A 263 5.31 20.55 -11.81
CA ILE A 263 5.92 19.61 -10.86
C ILE A 263 6.98 18.80 -11.61
N ALA A 264 8.22 18.81 -11.10
CA ALA A 264 9.30 17.98 -11.64
C ALA A 264 9.32 16.63 -10.93
N VAL A 265 9.17 15.54 -11.69
CA VAL A 265 9.35 14.17 -11.19
C VAL A 265 10.65 13.63 -11.75
N VAL A 266 11.56 13.21 -10.85
CA VAL A 266 12.89 12.72 -11.23
C VAL A 266 13.22 11.41 -10.53
N HIS A 267 14.10 10.62 -11.13
CA HIS A 267 14.43 9.29 -10.64
C HIS A 267 15.26 9.30 -9.34
N MET A 268 16.16 10.27 -9.17
CA MET A 268 17.11 10.29 -8.05
C MET A 268 16.78 11.39 -7.03
N ASN A 269 16.88 11.06 -5.74
CA ASN A 269 16.74 12.03 -4.66
C ASN A 269 17.73 13.18 -4.77
N LEU A 270 18.98 12.90 -5.17
CA LEU A 270 20.00 13.95 -5.36
C LEU A 270 19.54 14.99 -6.38
N LEU A 271 19.06 14.54 -7.55
CA LEU A 271 18.56 15.43 -8.60
C LEU A 271 17.32 16.20 -8.13
N ARG A 272 16.41 15.56 -7.40
CA ARG A 272 15.24 16.23 -6.79
C ARG A 272 15.69 17.36 -5.86
N HIS A 273 16.68 17.11 -5.01
CA HIS A 273 17.22 18.13 -4.11
C HIS A 273 17.85 19.28 -4.90
N SER A 274 18.66 19.00 -5.92
CA SER A 274 19.25 20.04 -6.78
C SER A 274 18.18 20.91 -7.46
N ILE A 275 17.15 20.31 -8.06
CA ILE A 275 16.05 21.04 -8.72
C ILE A 275 15.27 21.87 -7.70
N ASN A 276 14.93 21.30 -6.54
CA ASN A 276 14.21 22.01 -5.50
C ASN A 276 15.01 23.19 -4.94
N SER A 277 16.32 23.02 -4.71
CA SER A 277 17.19 24.11 -4.28
C SER A 277 17.28 25.22 -5.31
N TYR A 278 17.41 24.88 -6.60
CA TYR A 278 17.46 25.87 -7.68
C TYR A 278 16.13 26.65 -7.80
N LYS A 279 14.99 25.94 -7.73
CA LYS A 279 13.65 26.57 -7.70
C LYS A 279 13.45 27.46 -6.47
N ALA A 280 13.93 27.04 -5.31
CA ALA A 280 13.84 27.85 -4.08
C ALA A 280 14.68 29.12 -4.16
N MET A 281 15.90 29.04 -4.71
CA MET A 281 16.79 30.20 -4.89
C MET A 281 16.24 31.20 -5.91
N SER A 282 15.74 30.72 -7.05
CA SER A 282 15.16 31.60 -8.10
C SER A 282 13.92 32.36 -7.65
N ASN A 283 13.15 31.80 -6.70
CA ASN A 283 11.98 32.46 -6.12
C ASN A 283 12.28 33.29 -4.86
N CYS A 284 13.53 33.35 -4.42
CA CYS A 284 13.91 34.09 -3.21
C CYS A 284 14.17 35.57 -3.56
N SER A 285 13.52 36.48 -2.84
CA SER A 285 13.73 37.93 -2.95
C SER A 285 14.86 38.45 -2.06
N THR A 286 15.42 37.59 -1.19
CA THR A 286 16.50 37.91 -0.25
C THR A 286 17.70 36.97 -0.46
N GLU A 287 18.88 37.34 0.04
CA GLU A 287 20.09 36.50 -0.08
C GLU A 287 20.07 35.20 0.75
N HIS A 288 19.00 34.96 1.54
CA HIS A 288 18.95 33.87 2.51
C HIS A 288 17.71 32.99 2.32
N VAL A 289 17.91 31.79 1.77
CA VAL A 289 16.89 30.74 1.72
C VAL A 289 16.95 29.93 3.02
N ILE A 290 15.94 30.07 3.87
CA ILE A 290 15.78 29.18 5.03
C ILE A 290 15.18 27.87 4.54
N THR A 291 15.96 26.79 4.59
CA THR A 291 15.48 25.45 4.25
C THR A 291 15.24 24.64 5.52
N CYS A 292 13.98 24.24 5.77
CA CYS A 292 13.67 23.23 6.77
C CYS A 292 13.64 21.87 6.08
N CYS A 293 14.78 21.18 6.09
CA CYS A 293 14.83 19.80 5.62
C CYS A 293 14.30 18.88 6.73
N ALA A 294 13.15 18.23 6.51
CA ALA A 294 12.84 17.00 7.23
C ALA A 294 13.91 15.97 6.83
N ARG A 295 14.92 15.76 7.69
CA ARG A 295 15.88 14.68 7.50
C ARG A 295 15.13 13.36 7.64
N ASP A 296 15.08 12.61 6.54
CA ASP A 296 14.65 11.22 6.57
C ASP A 296 15.79 10.40 7.23
N THR A 297 15.71 10.19 8.54
CA THR A 297 16.72 9.46 9.32
C THR A 297 16.54 7.95 9.28
N ILE A 298 15.91 7.41 8.23
CA ILE A 298 15.78 5.96 8.04
C ILE A 298 17.18 5.36 7.86
N GLY A 299 17.70 4.72 8.92
CA GLY A 299 18.86 3.82 8.85
C GLY A 299 20.22 4.39 9.23
N ARG A 300 20.34 5.10 10.35
CA ARG A 300 21.58 5.05 11.15
C ARG A 300 21.34 4.25 12.42
#